data_AF-A0A340WM63-F1
#
_entry.id   AF-A0A340WM63-F1
#
_cell.length_a   1.000
_cell.length_b   1.000
_cell.length_c   1.000
_cell.angle_alpha   90.00
_cell.angle_beta   90.00
_cell.angle_gamma   90.00
#
_symmetry.space_group_name_H-M   'P 1'
#
loop_
_entity.id
_entity.type
_entity.pdbx_description
1 polymer ?
#
loop_
_entity_poly.entity_id
_entity_poly.type
_entity_poly.pdbx_seq_one_letter_code
_entity_poly.pdbx_strand_id
1 'polypeptide(L)'
;MVLPWALAVLSLIPLLDAQSPACTNLTAVAPITNATLDRLSGKWFYIGSAFRNPEYNESARSIQAAFFYFEPKHAEDKIILREYQTTGNKCIYNSSYVTVYRENGTLSTYESGREHFADLLLTKHPKTFMLSASWNGKKNVGMSFYADKPEVTQEQKEQFLDAIKCVGIHESEITYSDEKKDLCGPLHMQHEEERNKEEEGS
;
A
#
# COMPACT_ATOMS: atom_id res chain seq x y z
N MET A 1 -24.47 56.62 31.56
CA MET A 1 -23.25 55.98 32.10
C MET A 1 -23.76 54.79 32.92
N VAL A 2 -23.43 53.51 32.69
CA VAL A 2 -22.15 52.89 32.32
C VAL A 2 -22.42 51.56 31.57
N LEU A 3 -21.62 51.34 30.52
CA LEU A 3 -21.23 50.14 29.73
C LEU A 3 -21.93 48.76 29.92
N PRO A 4 -22.23 48.05 28.81
CA PRO A 4 -22.41 46.60 28.79
C PRO A 4 -21.06 45.91 28.49
N TRP A 5 -20.39 45.37 29.51
CA TRP A 5 -19.25 44.44 29.38
C TRP A 5 -19.69 43.15 30.11
N ALA A 6 -19.60 41.92 29.58
CA ALA A 6 -18.80 41.38 28.50
C ALA A 6 -19.56 40.20 27.85
N LEU A 7 -19.71 40.27 26.52
CA LEU A 7 -19.96 39.11 25.66
C LEU A 7 -18.63 38.74 25.02
N ALA A 8 -17.83 37.93 25.69
CA ALA A 8 -16.71 37.23 25.09
C ALA A 8 -16.34 36.09 26.03
N VAL A 9 -15.86 34.98 25.46
CA VAL A 9 -15.42 33.77 26.16
C VAL A 9 -16.52 32.72 26.41
N LEU A 10 -17.19 32.31 25.33
CA LEU A 10 -17.63 30.90 25.17
C LEU A 10 -17.30 30.34 23.77
N SER A 11 -16.48 31.04 22.98
CA SER A 11 -15.97 30.56 21.69
C SER A 11 -14.68 29.76 21.85
N LEU A 12 -14.62 28.89 22.85
CA LEU A 12 -13.74 27.71 22.80
C LEU A 12 -14.61 26.56 22.33
N ILE A 13 -15.10 26.69 21.08
CA ILE A 13 -15.39 25.49 20.28
C ILE A 13 -14.06 24.74 20.32
N PRO A 14 -14.00 23.52 20.89
CA PRO A 14 -12.80 22.72 20.68
C PRO A 14 -12.68 22.66 19.16
N LEU A 15 -11.53 23.11 18.64
CA LEU A 15 -11.05 22.72 17.33
C LEU A 15 -10.98 21.19 17.38
N LEU A 16 -12.13 20.52 17.29
CA LEU A 16 -12.23 19.17 16.81
C LEU A 16 -11.55 19.31 15.47
N ASP A 17 -10.33 18.76 15.38
CA ASP A 17 -9.79 18.32 14.13
C ASP A 17 -10.95 17.64 13.41
N ALA A 18 -11.53 18.35 12.44
CA ALA A 18 -12.47 17.78 11.51
C ALA A 18 -11.61 16.89 10.61
N GLN A 19 -11.13 15.78 11.20
CA GLN A 19 -10.53 14.71 10.44
C GLN A 19 -11.58 14.34 9.42
N SER A 20 -11.21 14.47 8.13
CA SER A 20 -12.06 14.02 7.05
C SER A 20 -12.55 12.61 7.39
N PRO A 21 -13.81 12.25 7.10
CA PRO A 21 -14.29 10.87 7.24
C PRO A 21 -13.36 9.85 6.55
N ALA A 22 -12.58 10.29 5.55
CA ALA A 22 -11.53 9.50 4.91
C ALA A 22 -10.40 9.11 5.90
N CYS A 23 -10.01 10.00 6.81
CA CYS A 23 -8.97 9.77 7.81
C CYS A 23 -9.43 8.83 8.93
N THR A 24 -10.71 8.85 9.28
CA THR A 24 -11.29 7.93 10.28
C THR A 24 -11.10 6.47 9.86
N ASN A 25 -11.28 6.15 8.57
CA ASN A 25 -11.09 4.79 8.05
C ASN A 25 -9.62 4.32 8.07
N LEU A 26 -8.65 5.22 8.20
CA LEU A 26 -7.22 4.88 8.27
C LEU A 26 -6.77 4.54 9.68
N THR A 27 -7.55 4.92 10.70
CA THR A 27 -7.16 4.71 12.11
C THR A 27 -7.50 3.32 12.65
N ALA A 28 -8.44 2.62 12.02
CA ALA A 28 -8.85 1.27 12.41
C ALA A 28 -8.33 0.23 11.42
N VAL A 29 -7.10 -0.26 11.66
CA VAL A 29 -6.58 -1.43 10.96
C VAL A 29 -7.42 -2.64 11.38
N ALA A 30 -8.09 -3.26 10.41
CA ALA A 30 -8.96 -4.40 10.66
C ALA A 30 -8.16 -5.71 10.69
N PRO A 31 -8.54 -6.70 11.50
CA PRO A 31 -7.92 -8.02 11.47
C PRO A 31 -7.98 -8.69 10.10
N ILE A 32 -6.94 -9.44 9.74
CA ILE A 32 -6.85 -10.17 8.47
C ILE A 32 -7.53 -11.54 8.61
N THR A 33 -8.66 -11.69 7.92
CA THR A 33 -9.42 -12.95 7.83
C THR A 33 -9.00 -13.76 6.60
N ASN A 34 -9.47 -15.00 6.48
CA ASN A 34 -9.29 -15.77 5.25
C ASN A 34 -9.92 -15.08 4.03
N ALA A 35 -11.10 -14.46 4.19
CA ALA A 35 -11.73 -13.69 3.12
C ALA A 35 -10.89 -12.46 2.72
N THR A 36 -10.17 -11.85 3.66
CA THR A 36 -9.21 -10.78 3.37
C THR A 36 -8.05 -11.30 2.51
N LEU A 37 -7.52 -12.48 2.84
CA LEU A 37 -6.47 -13.12 2.05
C LEU A 37 -6.97 -13.54 0.66
N ASP A 38 -8.18 -14.08 0.56
CA ASP A 38 -8.81 -14.42 -0.72
C ASP A 38 -8.96 -13.19 -1.61
N ARG A 39 -9.35 -12.04 -1.02
CA ARG A 39 -9.40 -10.75 -1.73
C ARG A 39 -8.03 -10.29 -2.22
N LEU A 40 -6.96 -10.56 -1.49
CA LEU A 40 -5.60 -10.20 -1.87
C LEU A 40 -4.97 -11.16 -2.89
N SER A 41 -5.56 -12.34 -3.10
CA SER A 41 -5.00 -13.34 -4.00
C SER A 41 -5.00 -12.84 -5.45
N GLY A 42 -3.89 -13.05 -6.15
CA GLY A 42 -3.75 -12.74 -7.58
C GLY A 42 -2.75 -11.63 -7.87
N LYS A 43 -2.90 -11.04 -9.06
CA LYS A 43 -1.98 -10.05 -9.63
C LYS A 43 -2.32 -8.64 -9.19
N TRP A 44 -1.30 -7.87 -8.82
CA TRP A 44 -1.40 -6.47 -8.42
C TRP A 44 -0.31 -5.64 -9.06
N PHE A 45 -0.61 -4.37 -9.27
CA PHE A 45 0.30 -3.37 -9.80
C PHE A 45 0.55 -2.32 -8.73
N TYR A 46 1.82 -1.96 -8.55
CA TYR A 46 2.21 -0.82 -7.74
C TYR A 46 1.89 0.46 -8.52
N ILE A 47 1.03 1.32 -7.97
CA ILE A 47 0.55 2.55 -8.63
C ILE A 47 1.35 3.75 -8.18
N GLY A 48 1.68 3.81 -6.90
CA GLY A 48 2.47 4.89 -6.35
C GLY A 48 2.57 4.84 -4.84
N SER A 49 3.40 5.70 -4.29
CA SER A 49 3.58 5.83 -2.86
C SER A 49 4.13 7.19 -2.46
N ALA A 50 4.01 7.50 -1.18
CA ALA A 50 4.71 8.60 -0.57
C ALA A 50 5.05 8.26 0.87
N PHE A 51 6.28 8.53 1.28
CA PHE A 51 6.76 8.29 2.63
C PHE A 51 7.43 9.56 3.18
N ARG A 52 7.44 9.71 4.51
CA ARG A 52 8.31 10.66 5.22
C ARG A 52 9.67 10.04 5.51
N ASN A 53 9.77 8.71 5.48
CA ASN A 53 11.04 8.02 5.60
C ASN A 53 11.82 8.22 4.28
N PRO A 54 13.03 8.81 4.33
CA PRO A 54 13.80 9.09 3.12
C PRO A 54 14.27 7.82 2.39
N GLU A 55 14.58 6.74 3.11
CA GLU A 55 15.01 5.45 2.54
C GLU A 55 13.87 4.83 1.72
N TYR A 56 12.65 4.83 2.25
CA TYR A 56 11.48 4.35 1.50
C TYR A 56 11.13 5.23 0.31
N ASN A 57 11.27 6.55 0.43
CA ASN A 57 11.07 7.46 -0.71
C ASN A 57 12.11 7.25 -1.81
N GLU A 58 13.38 7.03 -1.44
CA GLU A 58 14.44 6.76 -2.41
C GLU A 58 14.19 5.44 -3.14
N SER A 59 13.84 4.38 -2.38
CA SER A 59 13.41 3.10 -2.95
C SER A 59 12.23 3.28 -3.91
N ALA A 60 11.16 3.94 -3.47
CA ALA A 60 9.97 4.20 -4.28
C ALA A 60 10.27 4.96 -5.59
N ARG A 61 11.18 5.94 -5.57
CA ARG A 61 11.61 6.70 -6.76
C ARG A 61 12.43 5.89 -7.75
N SER A 62 13.08 4.82 -7.29
CA SER A 62 13.82 3.92 -8.16
C SER A 62 12.92 2.97 -8.97
N ILE A 63 11.70 2.73 -8.47
CA ILE A 63 10.69 1.88 -9.11
C ILE A 63 10.07 2.62 -10.30
N GLN A 64 10.32 2.13 -11.51
CA GLN A 64 9.73 2.67 -12.73
C GLN A 64 8.35 2.07 -12.99
N ALA A 65 8.23 0.76 -12.84
CA ALA A 65 6.99 -0.02 -12.89
C ALA A 65 7.17 -1.27 -12.02
N ALA A 66 6.10 -1.78 -11.42
CA ALA A 66 6.16 -3.06 -10.73
C ALA A 66 4.79 -3.73 -10.70
N PHE A 67 4.79 -5.04 -10.85
CA PHE A 67 3.64 -5.89 -10.58
C PHE A 67 4.08 -7.13 -9.83
N PHE A 68 3.15 -7.74 -9.11
CA PHE A 68 3.42 -8.92 -8.33
C PHE A 68 2.20 -9.82 -8.21
N TYR A 69 2.45 -11.05 -7.75
CA TYR A 69 1.41 -12.01 -7.42
C TYR A 69 1.45 -12.31 -5.92
N PHE A 70 0.29 -12.29 -5.30
CA PHE A 70 0.06 -12.84 -3.98
C PHE A 70 -0.63 -14.19 -4.08
N GLU A 71 -0.02 -15.21 -3.49
CA GLU A 71 -0.61 -16.53 -3.31
C GLU A 71 -0.69 -16.88 -1.82
N PRO A 72 -1.84 -16.64 -1.17
CA PRO A 72 -2.00 -16.92 0.25
C PRO A 72 -1.84 -18.40 0.58
N LYS A 73 -1.19 -18.68 1.72
CA LYS A 73 -1.12 -19.97 2.38
C LYS A 73 -1.85 -19.85 3.72
N HIS A 74 -3.17 -19.99 3.70
CA HIS A 74 -4.06 -19.67 4.83
C HIS A 74 -3.70 -20.39 6.12
N ALA A 75 -3.22 -21.64 6.04
CA ALA A 75 -2.86 -22.45 7.20
C ALA A 75 -1.52 -22.03 7.85
N GLU A 76 -0.69 -21.28 7.13
CA GLU A 76 0.65 -20.89 7.58
C GLU A 76 0.75 -19.41 7.93
N ASP A 77 -0.33 -18.64 7.75
CA ASP A 77 -0.32 -17.19 7.88
C ASP A 77 0.82 -16.53 7.07
N LYS A 78 0.96 -17.03 5.84
CA LYS A 78 1.94 -16.54 4.86
C LYS A 78 1.28 -16.26 3.52
N ILE A 79 1.93 -15.42 2.73
CA ILE A 79 1.62 -15.20 1.32
C ILE A 79 2.92 -15.40 0.55
N ILE A 80 2.90 -16.23 -0.49
CA ILE A 80 4.01 -16.26 -1.45
C ILE A 80 3.90 -15.00 -2.30
N LEU A 81 4.95 -14.19 -2.28
CA LEU A 81 5.08 -12.98 -3.08
C LEU A 81 6.02 -13.27 -4.25
N ARG A 82 5.53 -13.10 -5.48
CA ARG A 82 6.36 -13.11 -6.69
C ARG A 82 6.34 -11.73 -7.31
N GLU A 83 7.43 -10.99 -7.18
CA GLU A 83 7.53 -9.60 -7.58
C GLU A 83 8.37 -9.43 -8.84
N TYR A 84 7.87 -8.57 -9.73
CA TYR A 84 8.51 -8.17 -10.96
C TYR A 84 8.59 -6.65 -10.96
N GLN A 85 9.81 -6.14 -10.83
CA GLN A 85 10.08 -4.72 -10.67
C GLN A 85 11.00 -4.24 -11.77
N THR A 86 10.60 -3.17 -12.46
CA THR A 86 11.48 -2.45 -13.37
C THR A 86 12.20 -1.34 -12.61
N THR A 87 13.52 -1.44 -12.53
CA THR A 87 14.39 -0.47 -11.83
C THR A 87 15.69 -0.30 -12.60
N GLY A 88 16.12 0.95 -12.78
CA GLY A 88 17.33 1.24 -13.54
C GLY A 88 17.30 0.71 -14.98
N ASN A 89 16.14 0.73 -15.63
CA ASN A 89 15.87 0.18 -16.96
C ASN A 89 16.18 -1.31 -17.10
N LYS A 90 15.96 -2.09 -16.03
CA LYS A 90 16.09 -3.54 -16.02
C LYS A 90 14.93 -4.15 -15.25
N CYS A 91 14.50 -5.34 -15.68
CA CYS A 91 13.61 -6.15 -14.87
C CYS A 91 14.40 -6.86 -13.76
N ILE A 92 13.87 -6.80 -12.55
CA ILE A 92 14.33 -7.50 -11.37
C ILE A 92 13.18 -8.37 -10.90
N TYR A 93 13.45 -9.67 -10.77
CA TYR A 93 12.49 -10.63 -10.23
C TYR A 93 12.92 -11.05 -8.83
N ASN A 94 11.96 -11.11 -7.90
CA ASN A 94 12.17 -11.64 -6.57
C ASN A 94 11.00 -12.54 -6.16
N SER A 95 11.30 -13.57 -5.35
CA SER A 95 10.31 -14.46 -4.77
C SER A 95 10.58 -14.59 -3.28
N SER A 96 9.60 -14.24 -2.46
CA SER A 96 9.72 -14.21 -1.01
C SER A 96 8.43 -14.65 -0.33
N TYR A 97 8.45 -14.68 1.00
CA TYR A 97 7.28 -14.88 1.82
C TYR A 97 6.95 -13.59 2.55
N VAL A 98 5.67 -13.24 2.52
CA VAL A 98 5.09 -12.21 3.38
C VAL A 98 4.42 -12.90 4.56
N THR A 99 4.77 -12.51 5.78
CA THR A 99 4.13 -13.01 7.01
C THR A 99 2.88 -12.18 7.33
N VAL A 100 1.82 -12.86 7.76
CA VAL A 100 0.52 -12.26 8.07
C VAL A 100 0.30 -12.25 9.57
N TYR A 101 0.18 -11.06 10.16
CA TYR A 101 -0.19 -10.89 11.57
C TYR A 101 -1.68 -10.58 11.65
N ARG A 102 -2.50 -11.64 11.73
CA ARG A 102 -3.96 -11.55 11.59
C ARG A 102 -4.60 -10.54 12.53
N GLU A 103 -4.38 -10.68 13.83
CA GLU A 103 -5.02 -9.82 14.84
C GLU A 103 -4.60 -8.36 14.73
N ASN A 104 -3.38 -8.11 14.24
CA ASN A 104 -2.84 -6.76 14.08
C ASN A 104 -3.27 -6.11 12.75
N GLY A 105 -3.71 -6.92 11.78
CA GLY A 105 -3.97 -6.49 10.41
C GLY A 105 -2.72 -6.00 9.67
N THR A 106 -1.57 -6.57 10.03
CA THR A 106 -0.25 -6.15 9.52
C THR A 106 0.37 -7.27 8.69
N LEU A 107 1.11 -6.89 7.65
CA LEU A 107 1.96 -7.76 6.84
C LEU A 107 3.42 -7.44 7.11
N SER A 108 4.31 -8.44 7.03
CA SER A 108 5.76 -8.20 7.03
C SER A 108 6.50 -8.92 5.91
N THR A 109 7.60 -8.31 5.47
CA THR A 109 8.55 -8.89 4.50
C THR A 109 9.96 -8.72 5.05
N TYR A 110 10.86 -9.66 4.73
CA TYR A 110 12.27 -9.58 5.08
C TYR A 110 13.10 -9.19 3.87
N GLU A 111 13.64 -7.97 3.88
CA GLU A 111 14.40 -7.39 2.78
C GLU A 111 15.64 -6.71 3.33
N SER A 112 16.76 -6.75 2.59
CA SER A 112 18.01 -6.07 2.97
C SER A 112 18.51 -6.33 4.41
N GLY A 113 18.26 -7.55 4.92
CA GLY A 113 18.72 -7.96 6.26
C GLY A 113 17.82 -7.49 7.42
N ARG A 114 16.61 -6.99 7.13
CA ARG A 114 15.67 -6.50 8.13
C ARG A 114 14.22 -6.85 7.79
N GLU A 115 13.40 -6.90 8.82
CA GLU A 115 11.96 -7.06 8.67
C GLU A 115 11.27 -5.70 8.53
N HIS A 116 10.39 -5.58 7.54
CA HIS A 116 9.59 -4.41 7.24
C HIS A 116 8.13 -4.72 7.50
N PHE A 117 7.43 -3.84 8.23
CA PHE A 117 6.03 -4.03 8.61
C PHE A 117 5.14 -2.99 7.95
N ALA A 118 4.02 -3.43 7.39
CA ALA A 118 3.01 -2.56 6.83
C ALA A 118 1.59 -2.95 7.26
N ASP A 119 0.81 -1.96 7.68
CA ASP A 119 -0.60 -2.18 8.00
C ASP A 119 -1.41 -2.29 6.70
N LEU A 120 -2.25 -3.32 6.60
CA LEU A 120 -3.12 -3.53 5.46
C LEU A 120 -4.35 -2.64 5.56
N LEU A 121 -4.55 -1.80 4.54
CA LEU A 121 -5.68 -0.90 4.42
C LEU A 121 -6.50 -1.27 3.19
N LEU A 122 -7.59 -2.00 3.41
CA LEU A 122 -8.54 -2.31 2.34
C LEU A 122 -9.29 -1.05 1.92
N THR A 123 -9.36 -0.79 0.62
CA THR A 123 -10.12 0.33 0.10
C THR A 123 -11.60 -0.05 -0.09
N LYS A 124 -12.43 0.94 -0.44
CA LYS A 124 -13.85 0.71 -0.77
C LYS A 124 -14.01 -0.06 -2.08
N HIS A 125 -13.01 0.02 -2.96
CA HIS A 125 -13.00 -0.68 -4.23
C HIS A 125 -12.26 -2.02 -4.07
N PRO A 126 -12.91 -3.18 -4.28
CA PRO A 126 -12.26 -4.48 -4.06
C PRO A 126 -10.96 -4.69 -4.84
N LYS A 127 -10.84 -3.96 -5.95
CA LYS A 127 -9.75 -3.95 -6.92
C LYS A 127 -8.57 -3.05 -6.56
N THR A 128 -8.58 -2.44 -5.37
CA THR A 128 -7.43 -1.69 -4.86
C THR A 128 -7.22 -1.96 -3.37
N PHE A 129 -6.00 -1.71 -2.90
CA PHE A 129 -5.66 -1.68 -1.48
C PHE A 129 -4.46 -0.77 -1.25
N MET A 130 -4.21 -0.43 0.01
CA MET A 130 -3.07 0.37 0.43
C MET A 130 -2.28 -0.37 1.51
N LEU A 131 -0.98 -0.10 1.58
CA LEU A 131 -0.13 -0.53 2.68
C LEU A 131 0.47 0.71 3.35
N SER A 132 0.18 0.87 4.64
CA SER A 132 0.77 1.94 5.45
C SER A 132 2.07 1.45 6.05
N ALA A 133 3.19 2.08 5.71
CA ALA A 133 4.47 1.67 6.23
C ALA A 133 4.63 2.13 7.68
N SER A 134 4.95 1.18 8.56
CA SER A 134 5.31 1.45 9.95
C SER A 134 6.82 1.31 10.11
N TRP A 135 7.43 2.22 10.88
CA TRP A 135 8.83 2.10 11.25
C TRP A 135 8.99 2.14 12.76
N ASN A 136 9.59 1.10 13.35
CA ASN A 136 9.81 0.96 14.79
C ASN A 136 8.54 1.16 15.65
N GLY A 137 7.39 0.68 15.18
CA GLY A 137 6.12 0.81 15.88
C GLY A 137 5.57 2.25 15.97
N LYS A 138 6.25 3.25 15.40
CA LYS A 138 5.67 4.57 15.16
C LYS A 138 4.72 4.44 13.97
N LYS A 139 3.41 4.40 14.26
CA LYS A 139 2.37 4.30 13.23
C LYS A 139 2.41 5.52 12.30
N ASN A 140 2.25 5.26 11.00
CA ASN A 140 2.04 6.21 9.91
C ASN A 140 3.23 7.13 9.54
N VAL A 141 4.15 6.59 8.75
CA VAL A 141 5.23 7.37 8.12
C VAL A 141 5.11 7.38 6.59
N GLY A 142 4.04 6.81 6.02
CA GLY A 142 3.78 6.86 4.58
C GLY A 142 2.91 5.71 4.10
N MET A 143 2.59 5.71 2.81
CA MET A 143 1.66 4.76 2.23
C MET A 143 2.02 4.42 0.78
N SER A 144 1.76 3.18 0.41
CA SER A 144 1.80 2.69 -0.97
C SER A 144 0.41 2.24 -1.42
N PHE A 145 0.14 2.36 -2.71
CA PHE A 145 -1.16 2.09 -3.33
C PHE A 145 -1.03 1.09 -4.47
N TYR A 146 -1.96 0.14 -4.49
CA TYR A 146 -1.96 -0.99 -5.40
C TYR A 146 -3.33 -1.19 -6.04
N ALA A 147 -3.33 -1.67 -7.28
CA ALA A 147 -4.55 -1.97 -8.03
C ALA A 147 -4.42 -3.25 -8.86
N ASP A 148 -5.56 -3.83 -9.26
CA ASP A 148 -5.62 -5.02 -10.13
C ASP A 148 -5.26 -4.72 -11.60
N LYS A 149 -5.08 -3.44 -11.93
CA LYS A 149 -4.68 -2.92 -13.23
C LYS A 149 -3.62 -1.84 -13.05
N PRO A 150 -2.76 -1.62 -14.06
CA PRO A 150 -1.71 -0.59 -14.00
C PRO A 150 -2.25 0.84 -14.03
N GLU A 151 -3.48 1.03 -14.53
CA GLU A 151 -4.16 2.32 -14.54
C GLU A 151 -5.37 2.30 -13.59
N VAL A 152 -5.54 3.38 -12.83
CA VAL A 152 -6.62 3.55 -11.85
C VAL A 152 -7.64 4.58 -12.31
N THR A 153 -8.89 4.41 -11.88
CA THR A 153 -9.95 5.41 -12.12
C THR A 153 -9.71 6.67 -11.29
N GLN A 154 -10.38 7.76 -11.66
CA GLN A 154 -10.33 9.01 -10.90
C GLN A 154 -10.79 8.82 -9.44
N GLU A 155 -11.87 8.05 -9.22
CA GLU A 155 -12.39 7.75 -7.88
C GLU A 155 -11.36 6.97 -7.03
N GLN A 156 -10.71 5.96 -7.62
CA GLN A 156 -9.68 5.18 -6.95
C GLN A 156 -8.46 6.06 -6.58
N LYS A 157 -8.08 6.97 -7.47
CA LYS A 157 -7.01 7.94 -7.24
C LYS A 157 -7.36 8.92 -6.13
N GLU A 158 -8.57 9.48 -6.14
CA GLU A 158 -9.04 10.41 -5.10
C GLU A 158 -9.02 9.76 -3.72
N GLN A 159 -9.43 8.49 -3.61
CA GLN A 159 -9.34 7.75 -2.35
C GLN A 159 -7.90 7.65 -1.83
N PHE A 160 -6.92 7.43 -2.71
CA PHE A 160 -5.51 7.40 -2.33
C PHE A 160 -5.00 8.79 -1.93
N LEU A 161 -5.35 9.84 -2.67
CA LEU A 161 -4.95 11.22 -2.35
C LEU A 161 -5.50 11.68 -0.99
N ASP A 162 -6.75 11.34 -0.69
CA ASP A 162 -7.35 11.59 0.62
C ASP A 162 -6.56 10.88 1.73
N ALA A 163 -6.15 9.63 1.50
CA ALA A 163 -5.35 8.88 2.47
C ALA A 163 -3.97 9.49 2.71
N ILE A 164 -3.30 9.96 1.65
CA ILE A 164 -2.01 10.68 1.72
C ILE A 164 -2.15 11.98 2.52
N LYS A 165 -3.21 12.77 2.27
CA LYS A 165 -3.49 14.00 3.02
C LYS A 165 -3.73 13.73 4.51
N CYS A 166 -4.44 12.66 4.83
CA CYS A 166 -4.72 12.26 6.21
C CYS A 166 -3.46 11.93 7.02
N VAL A 167 -2.42 11.41 6.38
CA VAL A 167 -1.11 11.19 7.02
C VAL A 167 -0.18 12.41 6.93
N GLY A 168 -0.71 13.55 6.46
CA GLY A 168 -0.02 14.83 6.41
C GLY A 168 1.14 14.85 5.41
N ILE A 169 0.99 14.15 4.27
CA ILE A 169 1.93 14.20 3.15
C ILE A 169 1.27 14.99 2.02
N HIS A 170 2.03 15.83 1.32
CA HIS A 170 1.51 16.62 0.20
C HIS A 170 1.46 15.76 -1.08
N GLU A 171 0.46 16.01 -1.94
CA GLU A 171 0.28 15.22 -3.17
C GLU A 171 1.49 15.28 -4.11
N SER A 172 2.22 16.40 -4.11
CA SER A 172 3.44 16.56 -4.91
C SER A 172 4.61 15.69 -4.45
N GLU A 173 4.52 15.08 -3.26
CA GLU A 173 5.53 14.17 -2.73
C GLU A 173 5.29 12.73 -3.20
N ILE A 174 4.13 12.45 -3.83
CA ILE A 174 3.80 11.13 -4.35
C ILE A 174 4.68 10.80 -5.55
N THR A 175 5.29 9.63 -5.51
CA THR A 175 5.94 9.00 -6.64
C THR A 175 4.97 8.02 -7.28
N TYR A 176 4.74 8.15 -8.58
CA TYR A 176 3.90 7.25 -9.36
C TYR A 176 4.76 6.35 -10.24
N SER A 177 4.31 5.10 -10.43
CA SER A 177 4.85 4.24 -11.46
C SER A 177 4.35 4.65 -12.85
N ASP A 178 5.05 4.17 -13.87
CA ASP A 178 4.71 4.36 -15.28
C ASP A 178 4.81 3.01 -15.98
N GLU A 179 3.67 2.33 -16.16
CA GLU A 179 3.59 1.01 -16.79
C GLU A 179 4.21 0.97 -18.18
N LYS A 180 4.28 2.10 -18.90
CA LYS A 180 4.94 2.18 -20.21
C LYS A 180 6.45 1.93 -20.13
N LYS A 181 7.02 2.00 -18.92
CA LYS A 181 8.42 1.68 -18.63
C LYS A 181 8.59 0.25 -18.13
N ASP A 182 7.54 -0.57 -18.07
CA ASP A 182 7.69 -1.97 -17.71
C ASP A 182 8.62 -2.70 -18.70
N LEU A 183 9.58 -3.44 -18.14
CA LEU A 183 10.49 -4.31 -18.86
C LEU A 183 10.37 -5.76 -18.40
N CYS A 184 9.42 -6.07 -17.51
CA CYS A 184 9.27 -7.39 -16.93
C CYS A 184 8.33 -8.32 -17.70
N GLY A 185 7.53 -7.80 -18.64
CA GLY A 185 6.67 -8.61 -19.51
C GLY A 185 7.32 -9.87 -20.10
N PRO A 186 8.51 -9.80 -20.74
CA PRO A 186 9.17 -10.98 -21.30
C PRO A 186 9.53 -12.05 -20.26
N LEU A 187 10.13 -11.65 -19.14
CA LEU A 187 10.51 -12.59 -18.07
C LEU A 187 9.27 -13.24 -17.43
N HIS A 188 8.22 -12.46 -17.27
CA HIS A 188 6.96 -12.93 -16.74
C HIS A 188 6.30 -13.99 -17.64
N MET A 189 6.25 -13.75 -18.96
CA MET A 189 5.73 -14.73 -19.92
C MET A 189 6.54 -16.03 -19.89
N GLN A 190 7.87 -15.94 -19.80
CA GLN A 190 8.72 -17.12 -19.66
C GLN A 190 8.36 -17.93 -18.40
N HIS A 191 8.23 -17.28 -17.24
CA HIS A 191 7.84 -17.97 -16.00
C HIS A 191 6.42 -18.54 -16.05
N GLU A 192 5.48 -17.92 -16.79
CA GLU A 192 4.15 -18.48 -17.00
C GLU A 192 4.19 -19.76 -17.84
N GLU A 193 4.97 -19.77 -18.93
CA GLU A 193 5.16 -20.97 -19.75
C GLU A 193 5.82 -22.12 -18.99
N GLU A 194 6.82 -21.82 -18.16
CA GLU A 194 7.51 -22.82 -17.32
C GLU A 194 6.53 -23.45 -16.31
N ARG A 195 5.72 -22.65 -15.61
CA ARG A 195 4.71 -23.16 -14.67
C ARG A 195 3.66 -24.02 -15.35
N ASN A 196 3.14 -23.59 -16.50
CA ASN A 196 2.14 -24.37 -17.24
C ASN A 196 2.69 -25.74 -17.66
N LYS A 197 3.96 -25.82 -18.07
CA LYS A 197 4.62 -27.09 -18.41
C LYS A 197 4.81 -28.01 -17.20
N GLU A 198 5.13 -27.43 -16.04
CA GLU A 198 5.23 -28.20 -14.78
C GLU A 198 3.87 -28.77 -14.36
N GLU A 199 2.79 -28.02 -14.54
CA GLU A 199 1.42 -28.47 -14.23
C GLU A 199 0.91 -29.54 -15.21
N GLU A 200 1.20 -29.43 -16.51
CA GLU A 200 0.84 -30.44 -17.52
C GLU A 200 1.65 -31.74 -17.40
N GLY A 201 2.84 -31.67 -16.78
CA GLY A 201 3.73 -32.82 -16.57
C GLY A 201 3.51 -33.58 -15.26
N SER A 202 2.63 -33.10 -14.37
CA SER A 202 2.32 -33.70 -13.06
C SER A 202 0.99 -34.45 -13.05
#